data_AF-A0A7K0SMF0-F1
#
_entry.id   AF-A0A7K0SMF0-F1
#
_cell.length_a   1.000
_cell.length_b   1.000
_cell.length_c   1.000
_cell.angle_alpha   90.00
_cell.angle_beta   90.00
_cell.angle_gamma   90.00
#
_symmetry.space_group_name_H-M   'P 1'
#
loop_
_entity.id
_entity.type
_entity.pdbx_description
1 polymer ?
#
loop_
_entity_poly.entity_id
_entity_poly.type
_entity_poly.pdbx_seq_one_letter_code
_entity_poly.pdbx_strand_id
1 'polypeptide(L)' 'MATNIKALPKISLHDHLDGGLRPQTMIDLAEKIGHKLPATDAAELGNWFFESADSGSLERYLETFEHTTAVMQTAEGLSR' A
#
# COMPACT_ATOMS: atom_id res chain seq x y z
N MET A 1 -30.70 -4.95 23.67
CA MET A 1 -29.33 -4.37 23.78
C MET A 1 -28.72 -4.37 22.40
N ALA A 2 -28.02 -3.31 22.01
CA ALA A 2 -27.30 -3.27 20.73
C ALA A 2 -26.03 -4.12 20.81
N THR A 3 -25.73 -4.88 19.76
CA THR A 3 -24.49 -5.67 19.67
C THR A 3 -23.28 -4.73 19.59
N ASN A 4 -22.30 -4.91 20.48
CA ASN A 4 -21.03 -4.18 20.42
C ASN A 4 -20.13 -4.78 19.33
N ILE A 5 -20.23 -4.28 18.09
CA ILE A 5 -19.44 -4.75 16.93
C ILE A 5 -17.93 -4.67 17.22
N LYS A 6 -17.46 -3.66 17.96
CA LYS A 6 -16.03 -3.49 18.29
C LYS A 6 -15.51 -4.57 19.24
N ALA A 7 -16.36 -5.24 20.00
CA ALA A 7 -15.94 -6.29 20.95
C ALA A 7 -15.80 -7.68 20.30
N LEU A 8 -16.34 -7.88 19.08
CA LEU A 8 -16.25 -9.16 18.38
C LEU A 8 -14.82 -9.43 17.88
N PRO A 9 -14.37 -10.69 17.76
CA PRO A 9 -13.16 -11.02 17.00
C PRO A 9 -13.35 -10.68 15.53
N LYS A 10 -12.30 -10.18 14.87
CA LYS A 10 -12.33 -9.74 13.47
C LYS A 10 -11.49 -10.71 12.65
N ILE A 11 -11.94 -10.97 11.44
CA ILE A 11 -11.20 -11.70 10.42
C ILE A 11 -11.20 -10.87 9.14
N SER A 12 -10.06 -10.83 8.46
CA SER A 12 -9.98 -10.34 7.09
C SER A 12 -9.97 -11.54 6.16
N LEU A 13 -10.94 -11.62 5.25
CA LEU A 13 -11.06 -12.71 4.27
C LEU A 13 -10.49 -12.33 2.91
N HIS A 14 -10.38 -11.03 2.64
CA HIS A 14 -9.83 -10.49 1.41
C HIS A 14 -8.91 -9.35 1.80
N ASP A 15 -7.61 -9.62 1.71
CA ASP A 15 -6.57 -8.62 1.90
C ASP A 15 -5.42 -8.91 0.95
N HIS A 16 -4.85 -7.85 0.39
CA HIS A 16 -3.73 -7.91 -0.54
C HIS A 16 -2.49 -7.45 0.17
N LEU A 17 -1.59 -8.40 0.47
CA LEU A 17 -0.31 -8.07 1.11
C LEU A 17 0.47 -7.03 0.29
N ASP A 18 0.47 -7.21 -1.03
CA ASP A 18 1.08 -6.33 -2.03
C ASP A 18 0.32 -5.02 -2.27
N GLY A 19 -0.84 -4.81 -1.64
CA GLY A 19 -1.57 -3.54 -1.61
C GLY A 19 -1.48 -2.79 -0.27
N GLY A 20 -0.85 -3.39 0.75
CA GLY A 20 -0.90 -2.91 2.14
C GLY A 20 0.40 -2.30 2.68
N LEU A 21 1.34 -1.91 1.82
CA LEU A 21 2.65 -1.41 2.25
C LEU A 21 2.55 -0.03 2.91
N ARG A 22 3.34 0.19 3.96
CA ARG A 22 3.46 1.52 4.58
C ARG A 22 4.23 2.45 3.64
N PRO A 23 3.78 3.71 3.40
CA PRO A 23 4.46 4.64 2.49
C PRO A 23 5.95 4.83 2.79
N GLN A 24 6.34 4.99 4.07
CA GLN A 24 7.75 5.12 4.43
C GLN A 24 8.56 3.86 4.06
N THR A 25 7.99 2.66 4.25
CA THR A 25 8.66 1.42 3.87
C THR A 25 8.87 1.35 2.36
N MET A 26 7.91 1.84 1.56
CA MET A 26 8.08 1.93 0.11
C MET A 26 9.21 2.87 -0.28
N ILE A 27 9.30 4.05 0.35
CA ILE A 27 10.37 5.02 0.11
C ILE A 27 11.74 4.41 0.39
N ASP A 28 11.91 3.78 1.56
CA ASP A 28 13.17 3.15 1.97
C ASP A 28 13.59 2.03 1.01
N LEU A 29 12.64 1.22 0.53
CA LEU A 29 12.93 0.12 -0.40
C LEU A 29 13.18 0.62 -1.82
N ALA A 30 12.42 1.62 -2.27
CA ALA A 30 12.58 2.23 -3.59
C ALA A 30 13.96 2.89 -3.75
N GLU A 31 14.45 3.57 -2.72
CA GLU A 31 15.80 4.17 -2.70
C GLU A 31 16.89 3.11 -2.94
N LYS A 32 16.79 1.94 -2.28
CA LYS A 32 17.77 0.85 -2.41
C LYS A 32 17.85 0.27 -3.82
N ILE A 33 16.72 0.21 -4.53
CA ILE A 33 16.64 -0.38 -5.87
C ILE A 33 16.65 0.66 -6.99
N GLY A 34 16.71 1.96 -6.66
CA GLY A 34 16.66 3.06 -7.63
C GLY A 34 15.30 3.21 -8.32
N HIS A 35 14.21 2.75 -7.70
CA HIS A 35 12.86 2.90 -8.23
C HIS A 35 12.32 4.31 -7.95
N LYS A 36 11.64 4.92 -8.91
CA LYS A 36 11.05 6.25 -8.73
C LYS A 36 9.62 6.13 -8.23
N LEU A 37 9.33 6.85 -7.15
CA LEU A 37 7.99 6.99 -6.61
C LEU A 37 7.38 8.35 -7.02
N PRO A 38 6.05 8.49 -7.02
CA PRO A 38 5.36 9.75 -7.28
C PRO A 38 5.66 10.85 -6.25
N ALA A 39 6.10 10.47 -5.05
CA ALA A 39 6.51 11.37 -3.97
C ALA A 39 7.64 10.74 -3.12
N THR A 40 8.38 11.58 -2.41
CA THR A 40 9.50 11.16 -1.52
C THR A 40 9.22 11.45 -0.05
N ASP A 41 8.10 12.09 0.27
CA ASP A 41 7.56 12.21 1.62
C ASP A 41 6.46 11.16 1.84
N ALA A 42 6.42 10.56 3.03
CA ALA A 42 5.51 9.47 3.33
C ALA A 42 4.03 9.92 3.39
N ALA A 43 3.75 11.15 3.83
CA ALA A 43 2.39 11.66 3.88
C ALA A 43 1.89 12.01 2.47
N GLU A 44 2.74 12.66 1.66
CA GLU A 44 2.42 12.96 0.26
C GLU A 44 2.20 11.68 -0.55
N LEU A 45 3.07 10.68 -0.39
CA LEU A 45 2.91 9.38 -1.06
C LEU A 45 1.62 8.69 -0.62
N GLY A 46 1.32 8.70 0.69
CA GLY A 46 0.07 8.15 1.21
C GLY A 46 -1.18 8.82 0.62
N ASN A 47 -1.17 10.15 0.49
CA ASN A 47 -2.25 10.89 -0.16
C ASN A 47 -2.40 10.52 -1.64
N TRP A 48 -1.28 10.38 -2.36
CA TRP A 48 -1.31 9.96 -3.77
C TRP A 48 -1.94 8.57 -3.95
N PHE A 49 -1.61 7.61 -3.06
CA PHE A 49 -2.26 6.29 -3.07
C PHE A 49 -3.75 6.39 -2.78
N PHE A 50 -4.14 7.20 -1.79
CA PHE A 50 -5.54 7.39 -1.42
C PHE A 50 -6.34 8.01 -2.58
N GLU A 51 -5.84 9.09 -3.19
CA GLU A 51 -6.49 9.75 -4.34
C GLU A 51 -6.59 8.82 -5.56
N SER A 52 -5.55 8.03 -5.82
CA SER A 52 -5.57 7.03 -6.90
C SER A 52 -6.63 5.95 -6.63
N ALA A 53 -6.75 5.51 -5.39
CA ALA A 53 -7.72 4.49 -5.00
C ALA A 53 -9.18 4.99 -4.96
N ASP A 54 -9.39 6.26 -4.58
CA ASP A 54 -10.70 6.91 -4.56
C ASP A 54 -11.09 7.54 -5.91
N SER A 55 -10.32 7.30 -6.97
CA SER A 55 -10.50 7.92 -8.29
C SER A 55 -11.77 7.49 -9.04
N GLY A 56 -12.46 6.45 -8.59
CA GLY A 56 -13.61 5.87 -9.29
C GLY A 56 -13.26 5.08 -10.56
N SER A 57 -11.97 4.83 -10.83
CA SER A 57 -11.50 3.99 -11.94
C SER A 57 -10.70 2.80 -11.40
N LEU A 58 -11.09 1.60 -11.83
CA LEU A 58 -10.38 0.38 -11.49
C LEU A 58 -8.96 0.40 -12.07
N GLU A 59 -8.79 0.91 -13.28
CA GLU A 59 -7.50 1.03 -13.94
C GLU A 59 -6.54 1.91 -13.11
N ARG A 60 -7.01 3.09 -12.68
CA ARG A 60 -6.23 3.98 -11.81
C ARG A 60 -5.90 3.37 -10.46
N TYR A 61 -6.83 2.61 -9.87
CA TYR A 61 -6.54 1.85 -8.66
C TYR A 61 -5.42 0.82 -8.89
N LEU A 62 -5.47 0.08 -10.00
CA LEU A 62 -4.48 -0.94 -10.32
C LEU A 62 -3.10 -0.38 -10.72
N GLU A 63 -3.02 0.83 -11.26
CA GLU A 63 -1.74 1.53 -11.54
C GLU A 63 -0.87 1.65 -10.27
N THR A 64 -1.48 1.78 -9.09
CA THR A 64 -0.76 1.90 -7.83
C THR A 64 0.11 0.67 -7.50
N PHE A 65 -0.27 -0.51 -8.01
CA PHE A 65 0.47 -1.76 -7.80
C PHE A 65 1.81 -1.78 -8.55
N GLU A 66 2.02 -0.93 -9.54
CA GLU A 66 3.34 -0.77 -10.18
C GLU A 66 4.42 -0.44 -9.13
N HIS A 67 4.09 0.42 -8.17
CA HIS A 67 5.05 0.85 -7.15
C HIS A 67 5.22 -0.18 -6.03
N THR A 68 4.14 -0.79 -5.55
CA THR A 68 4.22 -1.76 -4.45
C THR A 68 4.90 -3.06 -4.91
N THR A 69 4.60 -3.54 -6.10
CA THR A 69 5.24 -4.75 -6.64
C THR A 69 6.71 -4.52 -6.97
N ALA A 70 7.10 -3.34 -7.47
CA ALA A 70 8.49 -3.02 -7.76
C ALA A 70 9.39 -3.12 -6.51
N VAL A 71 8.94 -2.61 -5.36
CA VAL A 71 9.73 -2.66 -4.11
C VAL A 71 9.77 -4.06 -3.46
N MET A 72 8.96 -5.00 -3.96
CA MET A 72 8.87 -6.38 -3.48
C MET A 72 9.62 -7.39 -4.36
N GLN A 73 10.42 -6.97 -5.35
CA GLN A 73 11.15 -7.89 -6.24
C GLN A 73 12.41 -8.52 -5.63
N THR A 74 12.61 -8.42 -4.31
CA THR A 74 13.74 -9.03 -3.60
C THR A 74 13.25 -9.77 -2.35
N ALA A 75 14.02 -10.76 -1.89
CA ALA A 75 13.68 -11.49 -0.66
C ALA A 75 13.60 -10.57 0.57
N GLU A 76 14.45 -9.53 0.64
CA GLU A 76 14.38 -8.51 1.68
C GLU A 76 13.08 -7.69 1.56
N GLY A 77 12.73 -7.23 0.35
CA GLY A 77 11.51 -6.46 0.12
C GLY A 77 10.22 -7.24 0.47
N LEU A 78 10.22 -8.56 0.29
CA LEU A 78 9.10 -9.43 0.65
C LEU A 78 8.95 -9.68 2.16
N SER A 79 10.02 -9.53 2.96
CA SER A 79 10.05 -9.95 4.38
C SER A 79 10.14 -8.79 5.38
N ARG A 80 10.17 -7.56 4.89
CA ARG A 80 10.38 -6.31 5.65
C ARG A 80 9.23 -5.92 6.59
#